data_AF-A0A2E3C5B9-F1
#
_entry.id   AF-A0A2E3C5B9-F1
#
_cell.length_a   1.000
_cell.length_b   1.000
_cell.length_c   1.000
_cell.angle_alpha   90.00
_cell.angle_beta   90.00
_cell.angle_gamma   90.00
#
_symmetry.space_group_name_H-M   'P 1'
#
loop_
_entity.id
_entity.type
_entity.pdbx_description
1 polymer ?
#
loop_
_entity_poly.entity_id
_entity_poly.type
_entity_poly.pdbx_seq_one_letter_code
_entity_poly.pdbx_strand_id
1 'polypeptide(L)' 'MALQRTPDSFLSDLIKILLAVLLPPVGVFLEVGLGLHFWLNILLTLCGFVPGIIHAVYIIATR' A
#
# COMPACT_ATOMS: atom_id res chain seq x y z
N MET A 1 -26.45 -19.38 -5.85
CA MET A 1 -25.59 -19.04 -4.68
C MET A 1 -24.92 -17.71 -4.98
N ALA A 2 -25.69 -16.63 -4.86
CA ALA A 2 -25.22 -15.27 -5.07
C ALA A 2 -24.28 -14.94 -3.91
N LEU A 3 -22.97 -14.95 -4.16
CA LEU A 3 -21.99 -14.63 -3.12
C LEU A 3 -22.11 -13.15 -2.78
N GLN A 4 -22.79 -12.94 -1.65
CA GLN A 4 -22.81 -11.76 -0.81
C GLN A 4 -21.45 -11.05 -0.87
N ARG A 5 -21.38 -9.96 -1.64
CA ARG A 5 -20.27 -9.01 -1.59
C ARG A 5 -20.42 -8.29 -0.26
N THR A 6 -19.75 -8.77 0.77
CA THR A 6 -19.87 -8.22 2.11
C THR A 6 -19.19 -6.83 2.11
N PRO A 7 -19.85 -5.78 2.64
CA PRO A 7 -19.38 -4.38 2.54
C PRO A 7 -18.00 -4.11 3.19
N ASP A 8 -17.46 -5.08 3.93
CA ASP A 8 -16.11 -5.10 4.53
C ASP A 8 -14.94 -5.09 3.55
N SER A 9 -15.12 -5.54 2.30
CA SER A 9 -14.03 -5.49 1.31
C SER A 9 -13.67 -4.03 0.97
N PHE A 10 -14.68 -3.20 0.69
CA PHE A 10 -14.50 -1.80 0.28
C PHE A 10 -13.83 -0.94 1.35
N LEU A 11 -14.21 -1.12 2.62
CA LEU A 11 -13.60 -0.40 3.74
C LEU A 11 -12.13 -0.77 3.92
N SER A 12 -11.80 -2.06 3.79
CA SER A 12 -10.43 -2.55 3.88
C SER A 12 -9.55 -2.01 2.75
N ASP A 13 -10.08 -1.99 1.52
CA ASP A 13 -9.39 -1.43 0.35
C ASP A 13 -9.18 0.09 0.49
N LEU A 14 -10.19 0.82 0.96
CA LEU A 14 -10.12 2.26 1.21
C LEU A 14 -9.09 2.59 2.29
N ILE A 15 -9.08 1.82 3.38
CA ILE A 15 -8.13 1.97 4.49
C ILE A 15 -6.69 1.72 4.01
N LYS A 16 -6.46 0.68 3.21
CA LYS A 16 -5.15 0.39 2.61
C LYS A 16 -4.65 1.54 1.73
N ILE A 17 -5.52 2.08 0.87
CA ILE A 17 -5.18 3.22 -0.01
C ILE A 17 -4.88 4.47 0.81
N LEU A 18 -5.70 4.78 1.83
CA LEU A 18 -5.48 5.92 2.71
C LEU A 18 -4.15 5.80 3.47
N LEU A 19 -3.85 4.62 4.00
CA LEU A 19 -2.58 4.31 4.66
C LEU A 19 -1.39 4.42 3.71
N ALA A 20 -1.51 3.96 2.46
CA ALA A 20 -0.45 4.05 1.45
C ALA A 20 -0.12 5.49 1.03
N VAL A 21 -1.10 6.40 1.07
CA VAL A 21 -0.88 7.81 0.74
C VAL A 21 -0.36 8.59 1.95
N LEU A 22 -0.83 8.30 3.17
CA LEU A 22 -0.39 8.99 4.39
C LEU A 22 0.98 8.51 4.88
N LEU A 23 1.17 7.18 4.90
CA LEU A 23 2.43 6.51 5.24
C LEU A 23 2.73 5.45 4.15
N PRO A 24 3.41 5.85 3.06
CA PRO A 24 3.83 4.94 1.99
C PRO A 24 4.44 3.62 2.49
N PRO A 25 5.38 3.61 3.46
CA PRO A 25 6.00 2.36 3.90
C PRO A 25 5.01 1.43 4.60
N VAL A 26 3.95 1.92 5.22
CA VAL A 26 2.94 1.07 5.88
C VAL A 26 2.04 0.39 4.85
N GLY A 27 1.61 1.10 3.81
CA GLY A 27 0.85 0.48 2.71
C GLY A 27 1.62 -0.64 2.03
N VAL A 28 2.92 -0.42 1.76
CA VAL A 28 3.80 -1.45 1.17
C VAL A 28 4.07 -2.59 2.16
N PHE A 29 4.26 -2.31 3.44
CA PHE A 29 4.45 -3.35 4.46
C PHE A 29 3.25 -4.31 4.54
N LEU A 30 2.03 -3.79 4.46
CA LEU A 30 0.83 -4.63 4.50
C LEU A 30 0.67 -5.51 3.25
N GLU A 31 1.22 -5.07 2.12
CA GLU A 31 1.06 -5.78 0.84
C GLU A 31 2.21 -6.78 0.55
N VAL A 32 3.45 -6.46 0.93
CA VAL A 32 4.63 -7.32 0.66
C VAL A 32 5.40 -7.76 1.92
N GLY A 33 5.01 -7.31 3.12
CA GLY A 33 5.69 -7.63 4.37
C GLY A 33 7.05 -6.93 4.55
N LEU A 34 7.90 -7.47 5.43
CA LEU A 34 9.28 -7.00 5.65
C LEU A 34 10.23 -7.52 4.58
N GLY A 35 10.04 -7.05 3.34
CA GLY A 35 10.86 -7.42 2.18
C GLY A 35 11.78 -6.29 1.71
N LEU A 36 12.56 -6.58 0.66
CA LEU A 36 13.43 -5.60 0.01
C LEU A 36 12.64 -4.39 -0.54
N HIS A 37 11.42 -4.62 -1.04
CA HIS A 37 10.51 -3.55 -1.50
C HIS A 37 10.06 -2.61 -0.37
N PHE A 38 9.87 -3.11 0.85
CA PHE A 38 9.53 -2.28 2.01
C PHE A 38 10.69 -1.35 2.38
N TRP A 39 11.90 -1.88 2.44
CA TRP A 39 13.11 -1.10 2.71
C TRP A 39 13.42 -0.08 1.60
N LEU A 40 13.19 -0.46 0.34
CA LEU A 40 13.32 0.46 -0.79
C LEU A 40 12.29 1.60 -0.69
N ASN A 41 11.05 1.32 -0.32
CA ASN A 41 10.06 2.36 -0.11
C ASN A 41 10.43 3.31 1.04
N ILE A 42 10.95 2.78 2.16
CA ILE A 42 11.47 3.63 3.26
C ILE A 42 12.56 4.57 2.74
N LEU A 43 13.52 4.05 1.97
CA LEU A 43 14.61 4.84 1.43
C LEU A 43 14.10 5.91 0.45
N LEU A 44 13.16 5.57 -0.43
CA LEU A 44 12.53 6.50 -1.36
C LEU A 44 11.78 7.59 -0.60
N THR A 45 10.98 7.23 0.42
CA THR A 45 10.21 8.18 1.24
C THR A 45 11.12 9.14 2.00
N LEU A 46 12.29 8.67 2.46
CA LEU A 46 13.31 9.50 3.11
C LEU A 46 14.03 10.44 2.13
N CYS A 47 14.27 10.00 0.90
CA CYS A 47 14.89 10.78 -0.17
C CYS A 47 13.91 11.78 -0.81
N GLY A 48 12.61 11.52 -0.68
CA GLY A 48 11.51 12.40 -1.07
C GLY A 48 10.17 11.68 -0.92
N PHE A 49 9.16 12.38 -0.40
CA PHE A 49 7.84 11.76 -0.15
C PHE A 49 7.15 11.27 -1.44
N VAL A 50 7.32 12.02 -2.55
CA VAL A 50 6.70 11.74 -3.85
C VAL A 50 7.16 10.40 -4.46
N PRO A 51 8.47 10.10 -4.60
CA PRO A 51 8.90 8.81 -5.14
C PRO A 51 8.45 7.62 -4.27
N GLY A 52 8.37 7.79 -2.94
CA GLY A 52 7.82 6.77 -2.04
C GLY A 52 6.34 6.45 -2.33
N ILE A 53 5.51 7.47 -2.57
CA ILE A 53 4.10 7.27 -2.96
C ILE A 53 4.00 6.53 -4.29
N ILE A 54 4.77 6.94 -5.31
CA ILE A 54 4.71 6.31 -6.65
C ILE A 54 5.08 4.82 -6.54
N HIS A 55 6.14 4.50 -5.79
CA HIS A 55 6.54 3.12 -5.56
C HIS A 55 5.47 2.32 -4.81
N ALA A 56 4.86 2.91 -3.77
CA ALA A 56 3.79 2.27 -3.01
C ALA A 56 2.56 1.96 -3.87
N VAL A 57 2.10 2.92 -4.67
CA VAL A 57 0.95 2.75 -5.59
C VAL A 57 1.27 1.72 -6.66
N TYR A 58 2.48 1.72 -7.22
CA TYR A 58 2.89 0.72 -8.20
C TYR A 58 2.82 -0.71 -7.65
N ILE A 59 3.28 -0.92 -6.41
CA ILE A 59 3.23 -2.22 -5.74
C ILE A 59 1.78 -2.67 -5.50
N ILE A 60 0.92 -1.78 -4.98
CA ILE A 60 -0.49 -2.09 -4.72
C ILE A 60 -1.27 -2.36 -6.00
N ALA A 61 -0.93 -1.67 -7.10
CA ALA A 61 -1.59 -1.88 -8.40
C ALA A 61 -1.11 -3.13 -9.15
N THR A 62 0.07 -3.67 -8.80
CA THR A 62 0.72 -4.80 -9.50
C THR A 62 0.63 -6.12 -8.73
N ARG A 63 0.44 -6.08 -7.42
CA ARG A 63 0.30 -7.27 -6.56
C ARG A 63 -1.15 -7.71 -6.44
#